data_AF-A0A2Z5QZP2-F1
#
_entry.id   AF-A0A2Z5QZP2-F1
#
_cell.length_a   1.000
_cell.length_b   1.000
_cell.length_c   1.000
_cell.angle_alpha   90.00
_cell.angle_beta   90.00
_cell.angle_gamma   90.00
#
_symmetry.space_group_name_H-M   'P 1'
#
loop_
_entity.id
_entity.type
_entity.pdbx_description
1 polymer ?
#
loop_
_entity_poly.entity_id
_entity_poly.type
_entity_poly.pdbx_seq_one_letter_code
_entity_poly.pdbx_strand_id
1 'polypeptide(L)'
;MFARTGVGSLPDRTARTVFDTMRTEVMAGQYLDVLSEVIDSEDYDAALQRAQNVIRYKSAKYSCEHPLTLGGALALDAQQNQHHPILNAYHSFGLPLGEGFQLRDDQLGVFGEPETTGKPAGDDIREGKRTVLVALTEKNADQAGRSLLETCLGNPNLDVHDVQRVRGLMLSCGAVAQLEELIARKSAAIDTALAALPVPEQVREALEAIAAKALHRAA
;
A
#
# COMPACT_ATOMS: atom_id res chain seq x y z
N MET A 1 7.37 -2.46 -24.38
CA MET A 1 8.00 -1.68 -25.47
C MET A 1 8.36 -2.53 -26.70
N PHE A 2 9.13 -3.62 -26.57
CA PHE A 2 9.54 -4.48 -27.72
C PHE A 2 8.55 -5.56 -28.16
N ALA A 3 7.46 -5.82 -27.43
CA ALA A 3 6.45 -6.79 -27.84
C ALA A 3 5.57 -6.35 -29.04
N ARG A 4 5.84 -5.15 -29.58
CA ARG A 4 5.17 -4.57 -30.76
C ARG A 4 5.97 -4.79 -32.05
N THR A 5 7.18 -5.36 -31.96
CA THR A 5 8.02 -5.62 -33.14
C THR A 5 8.02 -7.12 -33.43
N GLY A 6 7.12 -7.57 -34.31
CA GLY A 6 7.10 -8.97 -34.78
C GLY A 6 5.76 -9.41 -35.35
N VAL A 7 5.79 -10.23 -36.39
CA VAL A 7 4.61 -10.88 -36.99
C VAL A 7 4.09 -11.93 -36.00
N GLY A 8 2.81 -11.83 -35.59
CA GLY A 8 2.21 -12.71 -34.57
C GLY A 8 1.93 -12.05 -33.20
N SER A 9 1.97 -10.72 -33.09
CA SER A 9 1.59 -10.02 -31.84
C SER A 9 0.15 -10.36 -31.44
N LEU A 10 -0.04 -10.98 -30.27
CA LEU A 10 -1.36 -11.32 -29.72
C LEU A 10 -2.30 -10.10 -29.79
N PRO A 11 -3.53 -10.25 -30.31
CA PRO A 11 -4.45 -9.13 -30.56
C PRO A 11 -5.11 -8.54 -29.31
N ASP A 12 -4.80 -9.05 -28.10
CA ASP A 12 -5.44 -8.56 -26.88
C ASP A 12 -4.82 -7.22 -26.40
N ARG A 13 -5.48 -6.12 -26.82
CA ARG A 13 -5.04 -4.75 -26.53
C ARG A 13 -5.24 -4.38 -25.07
N THR A 14 -6.25 -4.93 -24.40
CA THR A 14 -6.69 -4.43 -23.09
C THR A 14 -5.84 -5.04 -21.98
N ALA A 15 -5.75 -6.36 -21.89
CA ALA A 15 -4.93 -7.04 -20.87
C ALA A 15 -3.45 -6.63 -20.95
N ARG A 16 -2.91 -6.51 -22.17
CA ARG A 16 -1.55 -6.01 -22.37
C ARG A 16 -1.38 -4.56 -21.90
N THR A 17 -2.37 -3.69 -22.14
CA THR A 17 -2.30 -2.31 -21.66
C THR A 17 -2.35 -2.25 -20.14
N VAL A 18 -3.22 -3.03 -19.49
CA VAL A 18 -3.26 -3.15 -18.02
C VAL A 18 -1.88 -3.58 -17.50
N PHE A 19 -1.28 -4.62 -18.08
CA PHE A 19 0.03 -5.10 -17.68
C PHE A 19 1.16 -4.07 -17.88
N ASP A 20 1.19 -3.40 -19.04
CA ASP A 20 2.20 -2.38 -19.33
C ASP A 20 2.05 -1.15 -18.41
N THR A 21 0.81 -0.75 -18.08
CA THR A 21 0.50 0.31 -17.12
C THR A 21 0.94 -0.09 -15.72
N MET A 22 0.54 -1.27 -15.24
CA MET A 22 0.95 -1.83 -13.95
C MET A 22 2.47 -1.79 -13.78
N ARG A 23 3.21 -2.25 -14.80
CA ARG A 23 4.67 -2.26 -14.80
C ARG A 23 5.27 -0.85 -14.72
N THR A 24 4.65 0.12 -15.37
CA THR A 24 5.13 1.51 -15.34
C THR A 24 4.86 2.14 -13.97
N GLU A 25 3.67 1.91 -13.42
CA GLU A 25 3.26 2.44 -12.13
C GLU A 25 4.08 1.85 -10.99
N VAL A 26 4.36 0.54 -10.97
CA VAL A 26 5.21 -0.07 -9.93
C VAL A 26 6.64 0.47 -9.97
N MET A 27 7.19 0.72 -11.17
CA MET A 27 8.51 1.35 -11.29
C MET A 27 8.50 2.79 -10.79
N ALA A 28 7.45 3.56 -11.07
CA ALA A 28 7.29 4.91 -10.54
C ALA A 28 7.14 4.90 -9.01
N GLY A 29 6.37 3.95 -8.46
CA GLY A 29 6.23 3.75 -7.02
C GLY A 29 7.56 3.40 -6.34
N GLN A 30 8.34 2.49 -6.93
CA GLN A 30 9.67 2.14 -6.42
C GLN A 30 10.64 3.32 -6.50
N TYR A 31 10.57 4.13 -7.56
CA TYR A 31 11.37 5.36 -7.64
C TYR A 31 10.99 6.34 -6.53
N LEU A 32 9.70 6.55 -6.25
CA LEU A 32 9.24 7.43 -5.18
C LEU A 32 9.69 6.93 -3.79
N ASP A 33 9.68 5.62 -3.59
CA ASP A 33 10.12 4.98 -2.35
C ASP A 33 11.58 5.28 -2.05
N VAL A 34 12.48 4.99 -3.01
CA VAL A 34 13.92 5.29 -2.90
C VAL A 34 14.17 6.80 -2.79
N LEU A 35 13.42 7.62 -3.52
CA LEU A 35 13.54 9.07 -3.43
C LEU A 35 13.18 9.59 -2.03
N SER A 36 12.21 8.97 -1.35
CA SER A 36 11.77 9.41 -0.01
C SER A 36 12.88 9.27 1.04
N GLU A 37 13.82 8.35 0.85
CA GLU A 37 14.94 8.14 1.77
C GLU A 37 16.01 9.24 1.71
N VAL A 38 16.05 10.01 0.61
CA VAL A 38 17.13 10.99 0.34
C VAL A 38 16.65 12.43 0.27
N ILE A 39 15.35 12.70 0.44
CA ILE A 39 14.82 14.06 0.52
C ILE A 39 15.06 14.61 1.93
N ASP A 40 15.84 15.68 2.03
CA ASP A 40 16.26 16.26 3.31
C ASP A 40 15.16 17.07 4.03
N SER A 41 14.25 17.71 3.28
CA SER A 41 13.22 18.57 3.86
C SER A 41 12.05 18.75 2.92
N GLU A 42 10.88 18.36 3.39
CA GLU A 42 9.59 18.67 2.78
C GLU A 42 8.56 19.03 3.85
N ASP A 43 7.51 19.74 3.46
CA ASP A 43 6.38 19.97 4.36
C ASP A 43 5.66 18.64 4.67
N TYR A 44 5.09 18.51 5.86
CA TYR A 44 4.49 17.27 6.34
C TYR A 44 3.34 16.76 5.47
N ASP A 45 2.56 17.65 4.86
CA ASP A 45 1.48 17.21 3.96
C ASP A 45 2.03 16.63 2.66
N ALA A 46 3.17 17.14 2.18
CA ALA A 46 3.88 16.58 1.03
C ALA A 46 4.47 15.19 1.36
N ALA A 47 5.08 15.03 2.54
CA ALA A 47 5.60 13.74 3.01
C ALA A 47 4.49 12.69 3.11
N LEU A 48 3.35 13.06 3.71
CA LEU A 48 2.19 12.18 3.81
C LEU A 48 1.65 11.79 2.44
N GLN A 49 1.51 12.75 1.52
CA GLN A 49 1.03 12.48 0.16
C GLN A 49 2.01 11.58 -0.60
N ARG A 50 3.32 11.76 -0.42
CA ARG A 50 4.36 10.92 -1.02
C ARG A 50 4.29 9.49 -0.49
N ALA A 51 4.23 9.30 0.82
CA ALA A 51 4.08 7.98 1.44
C ALA A 51 2.81 7.27 0.93
N GLN A 52 1.69 7.98 0.81
CA GLN A 52 0.47 7.43 0.21
C GLN A 52 0.64 7.06 -1.27
N ASN A 53 1.37 7.84 -2.05
CA ASN A 53 1.67 7.53 -3.45
C ASN A 53 2.60 6.31 -3.57
N VAL A 54 3.57 6.16 -2.67
CA VAL A 54 4.41 4.95 -2.59
C VAL A 54 3.53 3.73 -2.36
N ILE A 55 2.69 3.74 -1.32
CA ILE A 55 1.73 2.67 -1.05
C ILE A 55 0.89 2.34 -2.28
N ARG A 56 0.29 3.37 -2.89
CA ARG A 56 -0.56 3.22 -4.07
C ARG A 56 0.18 2.53 -5.20
N TYR A 57 1.25 3.15 -5.69
CA TYR A 57 1.86 2.73 -6.95
C TYR A 57 2.84 1.56 -6.81
N LYS A 58 3.59 1.48 -5.71
CA LYS A 58 4.57 0.40 -5.47
C LYS A 58 3.89 -0.91 -5.08
N SER A 59 2.83 -0.85 -4.28
CA SER A 59 2.22 -2.05 -3.68
C SER A 59 0.77 -2.24 -4.09
N ALA A 60 -0.12 -1.29 -3.77
CA ALA A 60 -1.56 -1.49 -3.87
C ALA A 60 -2.03 -1.81 -5.30
N LYS A 61 -1.61 -0.99 -6.27
CA LYS A 61 -2.01 -1.18 -7.66
C LYS A 61 -1.45 -2.49 -8.22
N TYR A 62 -0.18 -2.81 -7.95
CA TYR A 62 0.49 -3.99 -8.48
C TYR A 62 -0.02 -5.31 -7.85
N SER A 63 -0.23 -5.33 -6.54
CA SER A 63 -0.54 -6.55 -5.79
C SER A 63 -2.03 -6.87 -5.75
N CYS A 64 -2.92 -5.87 -5.89
CA CYS A 64 -4.35 -6.06 -5.73
C CYS A 64 -5.17 -5.56 -6.93
N GLU A 65 -5.03 -4.29 -7.32
CA GLU A 65 -5.88 -3.69 -8.38
C GLU A 65 -5.65 -4.29 -9.76
N HIS A 66 -4.40 -4.28 -10.23
CA HIS A 66 -4.04 -4.74 -11.58
C HIS A 66 -4.18 -6.24 -11.78
N PRO A 67 -3.90 -7.12 -10.80
CA PRO A 67 -4.18 -8.56 -10.95
C PRO A 67 -5.66 -8.85 -11.22
N LEU A 68 -6.57 -8.15 -10.52
CA LEU A 68 -8.02 -8.29 -10.73
C LEU A 68 -8.45 -7.77 -12.11
N THR A 69 -7.99 -6.58 -12.50
CA THR A 69 -8.36 -5.97 -13.77
C THR A 69 -7.71 -6.69 -14.96
N LEU A 70 -6.50 -7.25 -14.78
CA LEU A 70 -5.84 -8.09 -15.77
C LEU A 70 -6.60 -9.40 -15.96
N GLY A 71 -6.98 -10.08 -14.88
CA GLY A 71 -7.82 -11.28 -14.94
C GLY A 71 -9.17 -11.01 -15.60
N GLY A 72 -9.81 -9.90 -15.24
CA GLY A 72 -11.04 -9.43 -15.89
C GLY A 72 -10.87 -9.16 -17.38
N ALA A 73 -9.80 -8.45 -17.77
CA ALA A 73 -9.52 -8.13 -19.17
C ALA A 73 -9.29 -9.40 -20.00
N LEU A 74 -8.56 -10.37 -19.47
CA LEU A 74 -8.34 -11.68 -20.12
C LEU A 74 -9.64 -12.48 -20.25
N ALA A 75 -10.47 -12.49 -19.21
CA ALA A 75 -11.73 -13.25 -19.21
C ALA A 75 -12.78 -12.68 -20.16
N LEU A 76 -12.78 -11.36 -20.38
CA LEU A 76 -13.72 -10.71 -21.29
C LEU A 76 -13.35 -10.89 -22.77
N ASP A 77 -12.18 -11.47 -23.09
CA ASP A 77 -11.62 -11.59 -24.47
C ASP A 77 -11.78 -10.29 -25.27
N ALA A 78 -11.65 -9.16 -24.57
CA ALA A 78 -12.37 -7.97 -24.99
C ALA A 78 -11.53 -7.11 -25.94
N GLN A 79 -11.84 -7.28 -27.22
CA GLN A 79 -11.80 -6.19 -28.20
C GLN A 79 -12.66 -4.98 -27.79
N GLN A 80 -13.38 -5.04 -26.66
CA GLN A 80 -14.25 -4.01 -26.14
C GLN A 80 -13.67 -3.29 -24.91
N ASN A 81 -13.43 -2.00 -25.13
CA ASN A 81 -13.47 -0.88 -24.19
C ASN A 81 -12.89 -1.11 -22.77
N GLN A 82 -11.73 -0.48 -22.50
CA GLN A 82 -11.11 -0.36 -21.16
C GLN A 82 -12.08 0.11 -20.05
N HIS A 83 -13.21 0.70 -20.43
CA HIS A 83 -14.24 1.21 -19.53
C HIS A 83 -15.35 0.20 -19.23
N HIS A 84 -15.14 -1.11 -19.44
CA HIS A 84 -16.15 -2.10 -19.09
C HIS A 84 -16.51 -2.00 -17.59
N PRO A 85 -17.80 -2.02 -17.21
CA PRO A 85 -18.23 -1.80 -15.82
C PRO A 85 -17.55 -2.72 -14.79
N ILE A 86 -17.28 -3.98 -15.15
CA ILE A 86 -16.58 -4.92 -14.25
C ILE A 86 -15.14 -4.51 -13.94
N LEU A 87 -14.43 -3.90 -14.90
CA LEU A 87 -13.06 -3.44 -14.69
C LEU A 87 -13.05 -2.26 -13.72
N ASN A 88 -13.99 -1.33 -13.88
CA ASN A 88 -14.19 -0.23 -12.92
C ASN A 88 -14.55 -0.77 -11.53
N ALA A 89 -15.40 -1.79 -11.42
CA ALA A 89 -15.72 -2.43 -10.14
C ALA A 89 -14.47 -3.08 -9.50
N TYR A 90 -13.60 -3.74 -10.29
CA TYR A 90 -12.33 -4.26 -9.81
C TYR A 90 -11.35 -3.16 -9.38
N HIS A 91 -11.32 -2.01 -10.06
CA HIS A 91 -10.55 -0.85 -9.61
C HIS A 91 -11.05 -0.35 -8.24
N SER A 92 -12.38 -0.19 -8.09
CA SER A 92 -13.01 0.29 -6.85
C SER A 92 -12.81 -0.66 -5.67
N PHE A 93 -12.68 -1.96 -5.91
CA PHE A 93 -12.39 -2.95 -4.87
C PHE A 93 -10.88 -3.11 -4.60
N GLY A 94 -10.09 -3.28 -5.66
CA GLY A 94 -8.68 -3.67 -5.56
C GLY A 94 -7.76 -2.57 -5.03
N LEU A 95 -8.02 -1.30 -5.37
CA LEU A 95 -7.21 -0.18 -4.89
C LEU A 95 -7.30 -0.01 -3.36
N PRO A 96 -8.49 0.14 -2.73
CA PRO A 96 -8.56 0.29 -1.29
C PRO A 96 -8.10 -0.97 -0.54
N LEU A 97 -8.30 -2.17 -1.11
CA LEU A 97 -7.75 -3.41 -0.59
C LEU A 97 -6.22 -3.35 -0.48
N GLY A 98 -5.54 -3.01 -1.56
CA GLY A 98 -4.09 -2.92 -1.58
C GLY A 98 -3.54 -1.79 -0.70
N GLU A 99 -4.22 -0.63 -0.67
CA GLU A 99 -3.82 0.48 0.20
C GLU A 99 -3.98 0.11 1.68
N GLY A 100 -5.10 -0.49 2.06
CA GLY A 100 -5.35 -0.94 3.43
C GLY A 100 -4.38 -2.05 3.87
N PHE A 101 -4.06 -2.98 2.98
CA PHE A 101 -3.07 -4.03 3.21
C PHE A 101 -1.70 -3.44 3.54
N GLN A 102 -1.17 -2.53 2.72
CA GLN A 102 0.16 -1.97 2.95
C GLN A 102 0.20 -1.08 4.20
N LEU A 103 -0.87 -0.33 4.50
CA LEU A 103 -0.95 0.44 5.75
C LEU A 103 -0.86 -0.47 6.99
N ARG A 104 -1.52 -1.63 6.96
CA ARG A 104 -1.43 -2.63 8.04
C ARG A 104 -0.04 -3.27 8.08
N ASP A 105 0.56 -3.57 6.93
CA ASP A 105 1.90 -4.13 6.82
C ASP A 105 2.97 -3.19 7.41
N ASP A 106 2.94 -1.91 7.05
CA ASP A 106 3.84 -0.88 7.59
C ASP A 106 3.67 -0.72 9.12
N GLN A 107 2.44 -0.86 9.63
CA GLN A 107 2.20 -0.84 11.07
C GLN A 107 2.78 -2.08 11.76
N LEU A 108 2.60 -3.27 11.18
CA LEU A 108 3.17 -4.51 11.69
C LEU A 108 4.71 -4.50 11.62
N GLY A 109 5.32 -3.85 10.63
CA GLY A 109 6.77 -3.67 10.55
C GLY A 109 7.35 -2.87 11.74
N VAL A 110 6.54 -2.01 12.37
CA VAL A 110 6.91 -1.24 13.56
C VAL A 110 6.50 -1.93 14.86
N PHE A 111 5.29 -2.47 14.92
CA PHE A 111 4.66 -2.93 16.17
C PHE A 111 4.51 -4.45 16.30
N GLY A 112 4.62 -5.20 15.20
CA GLY A 112 4.36 -6.63 15.17
C GLY A 112 5.40 -7.43 15.95
N GLU A 113 4.95 -8.52 16.57
CA GLU A 113 5.82 -9.43 17.29
C GLU A 113 6.64 -10.28 16.31
N PRO A 114 7.89 -10.66 16.65
CA PRO A 114 8.74 -11.43 15.75
C PRO A 114 8.16 -12.77 15.31
N GLU A 115 7.32 -13.36 16.15
CA GLU A 115 6.61 -14.62 15.88
C GLU A 115 5.61 -14.50 14.73
N THR A 116 5.09 -13.28 14.52
CA THR A 116 4.09 -12.95 13.51
C THR A 116 4.74 -12.40 12.23
N THR A 117 5.75 -11.54 12.37
CA THR A 117 6.38 -10.83 11.24
C THR A 117 7.59 -11.56 10.67
N GLY A 118 8.16 -12.52 11.42
CA GLY A 118 9.43 -13.18 11.08
C GLY A 118 10.66 -12.28 11.22
N LYS A 119 10.50 -11.05 11.73
CA LYS A 119 11.53 -10.01 11.84
C LYS A 119 11.52 -9.39 13.25
N PRO A 120 12.63 -8.83 13.75
CA PRO A 120 12.61 -8.07 15.01
C PRO A 120 11.65 -6.89 14.94
N ALA A 121 10.94 -6.59 16.04
CA ALA A 121 10.08 -5.41 16.10
C ALA A 121 10.88 -4.11 15.83
N GLY A 122 10.28 -3.19 15.07
CA GLY A 122 10.90 -1.91 14.70
C GLY A 122 11.95 -2.02 13.59
N ASP A 123 11.96 -3.11 12.80
CA ASP A 123 12.86 -3.27 11.65
C ASP A 123 12.68 -2.12 10.66
N ASP A 124 11.44 -1.70 10.40
CA ASP A 124 11.13 -0.59 9.51
C ASP A 124 11.70 0.76 10.00
N ILE A 125 11.83 0.95 11.32
CA ILE A 125 12.48 2.13 11.90
C ILE A 125 13.98 2.09 11.59
N ARG A 126 14.62 0.92 11.74
CA ARG A 126 16.05 0.73 11.45
C ARG A 126 16.36 0.86 9.96
N GLU A 127 15.48 0.32 9.11
CA GLU A 127 15.57 0.43 7.65
C GLU A 127 15.34 1.88 7.19
N GLY A 128 14.72 2.74 8.00
CA GLY A 128 14.51 4.15 7.68
C GLY A 128 13.33 4.41 6.77
N LYS A 129 12.36 3.48 6.71
CA LYS A 129 11.21 3.59 5.82
C LYS A 129 10.37 4.82 6.12
N ARG A 130 10.15 5.66 5.11
CA ARG A 130 9.28 6.85 5.18
C ARG A 130 7.81 6.49 4.94
N THR A 131 7.25 5.67 5.83
CA THR A 131 5.86 5.19 5.74
C THR A 131 4.84 6.27 6.10
N VAL A 132 3.56 6.01 5.86
CA VAL A 132 2.46 6.91 6.30
C VAL A 132 2.50 7.12 7.81
N LEU A 133 2.85 6.08 8.58
CA LEU A 133 2.98 6.19 10.03
C LEU A 133 4.08 7.16 10.44
N VAL A 134 5.24 7.14 9.76
CA VAL A 134 6.34 8.09 10.00
C VAL A 134 5.89 9.51 9.67
N ALA A 135 5.28 9.75 8.51
CA ALA A 135 4.80 11.07 8.11
C ALA A 135 3.74 11.63 9.09
N LEU A 136 2.81 10.80 9.57
CA LEU A 136 1.84 11.19 10.60
C LEU A 136 2.52 11.52 11.94
N THR A 137 3.58 10.80 12.28
CA THR A 137 4.35 11.05 13.51
C THR A 137 5.10 12.37 13.43
N GLU A 138 5.77 12.65 12.31
CA GLU A 138 6.45 13.94 12.06
C GLU A 138 5.48 15.12 12.16
N LYS A 139 4.30 14.98 11.56
CA LYS A 139 3.25 16.00 11.59
C LYS A 139 2.76 16.29 13.01
N ASN A 140 2.46 15.23 13.77
CA ASN A 140 1.77 15.36 15.06
C ASN A 140 2.70 15.56 16.26
N ALA A 141 3.96 15.13 16.17
CA ALA A 141 4.92 15.23 17.26
C ALA A 141 5.28 16.70 17.56
N ASP A 142 5.68 16.97 18.81
CA ASP A 142 6.31 18.22 19.17
C ASP A 142 7.78 18.25 18.71
N GLN A 143 8.49 19.35 18.98
CA GLN A 143 9.87 19.51 18.55
C GLN A 143 10.80 18.42 19.11
N ALA A 144 10.57 17.98 20.35
CA ALA A 144 11.39 16.95 20.99
C ALA A 144 11.12 15.58 20.37
N GLY A 145 9.86 15.23 20.11
CA GLY A 145 9.45 14.01 19.43
C GLY A 145 9.99 13.95 18.00
N ARG A 146 9.96 15.06 17.25
CA ARG A 146 10.55 15.12 15.91
C ARG A 146 12.05 14.87 15.93
N SER A 147 12.76 15.50 16.87
CA SER A 147 14.21 15.31 17.02
C SER A 147 14.56 13.86 17.38
N LEU A 148 13.74 13.21 18.21
CA LEU A 148 13.86 11.79 18.51
C LEU A 148 13.66 10.94 17.25
N LEU A 149 12.59 11.16 16.51
CA LEU A 149 12.28 10.41 15.29
C LEU A 149 13.40 10.56 14.25
N GLU A 150 13.89 11.78 14.03
CA GLU A 150 14.99 12.09 13.11
C GLU A 150 16.30 11.38 13.52
N THR A 151 16.60 11.33 14.82
CA THR A 151 17.81 10.64 15.32
C THR A 151 17.73 9.13 15.17
N CYS A 152 16.53 8.57 15.29
CA CYS A 152 16.34 7.12 15.32
C CYS A 152 16.08 6.51 13.94
N LEU A 153 15.31 7.18 13.08
CA LEU A 153 14.90 6.64 11.80
C LEU A 153 16.12 6.40 10.88
N GLY A 154 16.25 5.18 10.36
CA GLY A 154 17.34 4.79 9.48
C GLY A 154 18.64 4.44 10.21
N ASN A 155 18.65 4.43 11.56
CA ASN A 155 19.81 4.00 12.32
C ASN A 155 19.81 2.47 12.50
N PRO A 156 20.71 1.71 11.84
CA PRO A 156 20.73 0.26 11.95
C PRO A 156 21.15 -0.24 13.34
N ASN A 157 21.75 0.62 14.17
CA ASN A 157 22.26 0.27 15.50
C ASN A 157 21.27 0.59 16.63
N LEU A 158 19.99 0.88 16.33
CA LEU A 158 19.00 1.13 17.37
C LEU A 158 18.85 -0.08 18.30
N ASP A 159 19.04 0.17 19.58
CA ASP A 159 18.75 -0.79 20.62
C ASP A 159 17.23 -0.92 20.85
N VAL A 160 16.84 -1.85 21.72
CA VAL A 160 15.43 -2.09 22.04
C VAL A 160 14.79 -0.88 22.71
N HIS A 161 15.54 -0.15 23.54
CA HIS A 161 15.03 0.99 24.28
C HIS A 161 14.69 2.16 23.34
N ASP A 162 15.54 2.46 22.37
CA ASP A 162 15.27 3.50 21.37
C ASP A 162 14.07 3.15 20.49
N VAL A 163 13.94 1.89 20.07
CA VAL A 163 12.74 1.43 19.35
C VAL A 163 11.47 1.63 20.19
N GLN A 164 11.52 1.32 21.49
CA GLN A 164 10.37 1.53 22.37
C GLN A 164 10.04 3.02 22.56
N ARG A 165 11.04 3.90 22.59
CA ARG A 165 10.80 5.35 22.65
C ARG A 165 10.11 5.86 21.39
N VAL A 166 10.53 5.42 20.21
CA VAL A 166 9.87 5.79 18.94
C VAL A 166 8.45 5.23 18.87
N ARG A 167 8.23 3.96 19.24
CA ARG A 167 6.88 3.37 19.34
C ARG A 167 5.98 4.15 20.30
N GLY A 168 6.52 4.50 21.47
CA GLY A 168 5.84 5.31 22.48
C GLY A 168 5.44 6.68 21.93
N LEU A 169 6.34 7.35 21.20
CA LEU A 169 6.07 8.61 20.53
C LEU A 169 4.92 8.48 19.51
N MET A 170 4.99 7.49 18.61
CA MET A 170 3.97 7.23 17.59
C MET A 170 2.56 7.02 18.19
N LEU A 171 2.50 6.36 19.35
CA LEU A 171 1.27 6.19 20.11
C LEU A 171 0.82 7.51 20.76
N SER A 172 1.71 8.18 21.50
CA SER A 172 1.34 9.37 22.29
C SER A 172 0.99 10.59 21.44
N CYS A 173 1.58 10.72 20.25
CA CYS A 173 1.23 11.80 19.32
C CYS A 173 -0.01 11.45 18.45
N GLY A 174 -0.64 10.30 18.67
CA GLY A 174 -1.86 9.89 17.97
C GLY A 174 -1.66 9.47 16.50
N ALA A 175 -0.43 9.29 16.04
CA ALA A 175 -0.16 8.86 14.66
C ALA A 175 -0.73 7.46 14.40
N VAL A 176 -0.61 6.54 15.36
CA VAL A 176 -1.19 5.20 15.28
C VAL A 176 -2.71 5.25 15.17
N ALA A 177 -3.38 6.10 15.97
CA ALA A 177 -4.84 6.24 15.92
C ALA A 177 -5.31 6.76 14.55
N GLN A 178 -4.62 7.76 14.00
CA GLN A 178 -4.94 8.28 12.65
C GLN A 178 -4.67 7.25 11.54
N LEU A 179 -3.64 6.40 11.69
CA LEU A 179 -3.38 5.30 10.77
C LEU A 179 -4.51 4.25 10.82
N GLU A 180 -4.99 3.88 12.01
CA GLU A 180 -6.13 2.97 12.16
C GLU A 180 -7.41 3.54 11.54
N GLU A 181 -7.67 4.85 11.67
CA GLU A 181 -8.78 5.50 10.98
C GLU A 181 -8.64 5.43 9.45
N LEU A 182 -7.43 5.57 8.91
CA LEU A 182 -7.17 5.38 7.49
C LEU A 182 -7.48 3.95 7.06
N ILE A 183 -7.03 2.95 7.81
CA ILE A 183 -7.31 1.53 7.55
C ILE A 183 -8.81 1.26 7.62
N ALA A 184 -9.52 1.77 8.62
CA ALA A 184 -10.97 1.64 8.76
C ALA A 184 -11.72 2.24 7.56
N ARG A 185 -11.29 3.41 7.07
CA ARG A 185 -11.83 4.01 5.84
C ARG A 185 -11.61 3.11 4.60
N LYS A 186 -10.47 2.43 4.50
CA LYS A 186 -10.22 1.45 3.43
C LYS A 186 -11.14 0.23 3.56
N SER A 187 -11.31 -0.30 4.76
CA SER A 187 -12.26 -1.40 5.04
C SER A 187 -13.68 -1.04 4.57
N ALA A 188 -14.20 0.12 4.97
CA ALA A 188 -15.54 0.54 4.57
C ALA A 188 -15.67 0.74 3.05
N ALA A 189 -14.62 1.22 2.38
CA ALA A 189 -14.60 1.33 0.92
C ALA A 189 -14.61 -0.04 0.23
N ILE A 190 -13.90 -1.03 0.78
CA ILE A 190 -13.90 -2.41 0.30
C ILE A 190 -15.28 -3.03 0.46
N ASP A 191 -15.92 -2.89 1.61
CA ASP A 191 -17.27 -3.41 1.87
C ASP A 191 -18.29 -2.82 0.88
N THR A 192 -18.19 -1.50 0.65
CA THR A 192 -19.04 -0.80 -0.32
C THR A 192 -18.80 -1.32 -1.75
N ALA A 193 -17.54 -1.50 -2.15
CA ALA A 193 -17.18 -1.99 -3.47
C ALA A 193 -17.61 -3.45 -3.68
N LEU A 194 -17.43 -4.30 -2.65
CA LEU A 194 -17.91 -5.68 -2.63
C LEU A 194 -19.41 -5.71 -2.85
N ALA A 195 -20.21 -4.98 -2.07
CA ALA A 195 -21.67 -4.97 -2.23
C ALA A 195 -22.12 -4.56 -3.65
N ALA A 196 -21.37 -3.68 -4.32
CA ALA A 196 -21.68 -3.20 -5.66
C ALA A 196 -21.13 -4.10 -6.80
N LEU A 197 -20.25 -5.06 -6.51
CA LEU A 197 -19.62 -5.92 -7.51
C LEU A 197 -20.65 -6.84 -8.19
N PRO A 198 -20.82 -6.78 -9.52
CA PRO A 198 -21.79 -7.60 -10.25
C PRO A 198 -21.16 -8.96 -10.61
N VAL A 199 -20.80 -9.73 -9.58
CA VAL A 199 -20.20 -11.06 -9.69
C VAL A 199 -21.10 -12.12 -9.06
N PRO A 200 -21.00 -13.40 -9.48
CA PRO A 200 -21.66 -14.51 -8.80
C PRO A 200 -21.28 -14.57 -7.32
N GLU A 201 -22.18 -15.08 -6.48
CA GLU A 201 -21.99 -15.09 -5.02
C GLU A 201 -20.72 -15.81 -4.59
N GLN A 202 -20.42 -16.94 -5.22
CA GLN A 202 -19.18 -17.69 -4.95
C GLN A 202 -17.90 -16.85 -5.17
N VAL A 203 -17.92 -15.93 -6.14
CA VAL A 203 -16.78 -15.01 -6.38
C VAL A 203 -16.74 -13.93 -5.32
N ARG A 204 -17.90 -13.41 -4.91
CA ARG A 204 -18.01 -12.42 -3.83
C ARG A 204 -17.46 -12.97 -2.52
N GLU A 205 -17.87 -14.16 -2.11
CA GLU A 205 -17.38 -14.86 -0.91
C GLU A 205 -15.85 -15.06 -0.94
N ALA A 206 -15.30 -15.39 -2.11
CA ALA A 206 -13.85 -15.53 -2.28
C ALA A 206 -13.11 -14.19 -2.12
N LEU A 207 -13.65 -13.10 -2.68
CA LEU A 207 -13.09 -11.75 -2.55
C LEU A 207 -13.20 -11.23 -1.10
N GLU A 208 -14.31 -11.51 -0.41
CA GLU A 208 -14.48 -11.24 1.02
C GLU A 208 -13.43 -11.95 1.86
N ALA A 209 -13.19 -13.24 1.60
CA ALA A 209 -12.16 -14.00 2.31
C ALA A 209 -10.74 -13.44 2.07
N ILE A 210 -10.45 -12.95 0.87
CA ILE A 210 -9.19 -12.26 0.55
C ILE A 210 -9.10 -10.93 1.33
N ALA A 211 -10.15 -10.12 1.31
CA ALA A 211 -10.19 -8.83 2.00
C ALA A 211 -10.00 -8.99 3.52
N ALA A 212 -10.68 -9.96 4.13
CA ALA A 212 -10.55 -10.27 5.55
C ALA A 212 -9.11 -10.65 5.91
N LYS A 213 -8.46 -11.51 5.11
CA LYS A 213 -7.06 -11.91 5.34
C LYS A 213 -6.08 -10.77 5.13
N ALA A 214 -6.36 -9.85 4.21
CA ALA A 214 -5.48 -8.73 3.92
C ALA A 214 -5.47 -7.68 5.05
N LEU A 215 -6.63 -7.39 5.64
CA LEU A 215 -6.77 -6.32 6.64
C LEU A 215 -6.65 -6.79 8.10
N HIS A 216 -7.02 -8.05 8.39
CA HIS A 216 -6.97 -8.63 9.74
C HIS A 216 -5.78 -9.56 9.93
N ARG A 217 -4.62 -9.23 9.34
CA ARG A 217 -3.36 -9.89 9.70
C ARG A 217 -3.17 -9.73 11.21
N ALA A 218 -3.25 -10.83 11.95
CA ALA A 218 -3.04 -10.83 13.39
C ALA A 218 -1.64 -10.27 13.67
N ALA A 219 -1.53 -9.42 14.70
CA ALA A 219 -0.28 -9.03 15.33
C ALA A 219 0.14 -10.11 16.33
#